data_AF-A0A8S3JWP3-F1
#
_entry.id   AF-A0A8S3JWP3-F1
#
_cell.length_a   1.000
_cell.length_b   1.000
_cell.length_c   1.000
_cell.angle_alpha   90.00
_cell.angle_beta   90.00
_cell.angle_gamma   90.00
#
_symmetry.space_group_name_H-M   'P 1'
#
loop_
_entity.id
_entity.type
_entity.pdbx_description
1 polymer ?
#
loop_
_entity_poly.entity_id
_entity_poly.type
_entity_poly.pdbx_seq_one_letter_code
_entity_poly.pdbx_strand_id
1 'polypeptide(L)'
;ILDYLHKIFEKTSNEHPQLINVISTVDLTLNWLLNIYDINRTGTIRLLSMKMALALLSRGYIEEKYRYLFSLGACINNNREVLDRQRLSVLFQQAIVIPKQLGEVAAFGGSSVEPSVQSCFEYVN
;
A
#
# COMPACT_ATOMS: atom_id res chain seq x y z
N ILE A 1 1.97 -15.22 -1.48
CA ILE A 1 0.98 -14.14 -1.77
C ILE A 1 -0.42 -14.73 -1.83
N LEU A 2 -0.64 -15.75 -2.69
CA LEU A 2 -1.92 -16.46 -2.83
C LEU A 2 -2.56 -16.86 -1.49
N ASP A 3 -1.85 -17.61 -0.65
CA ASP A 3 -2.40 -18.07 0.65
C ASP A 3 -2.86 -16.92 1.55
N TYR A 4 -2.18 -15.77 1.49
CA TYR A 4 -2.55 -14.61 2.29
C TYR A 4 -3.81 -13.93 1.75
N LEU A 5 -3.91 -13.77 0.42
CA LEU A 5 -5.11 -13.24 -0.22
C LEU A 5 -6.30 -14.18 -0.01
N HIS A 6 -6.10 -15.49 -0.14
CA HIS A 6 -7.13 -16.49 0.13
C HIS A 6 -7.67 -16.35 1.55
N LYS A 7 -6.80 -16.28 2.56
CA LYS A 7 -7.21 -16.09 3.96
C LYS A 7 -8.00 -14.80 4.19
N ILE A 8 -7.60 -13.68 3.55
CA ILE A 8 -8.34 -12.42 3.65
C ILE A 8 -9.74 -12.58 3.06
N PHE A 9 -9.84 -13.04 1.81
CA PHE A 9 -11.11 -13.08 1.10
C PHE A 9 -12.03 -14.21 1.57
N GLU A 10 -11.50 -15.32 2.08
CA GLU A 10 -12.27 -16.35 2.75
C GLU A 10 -12.93 -15.78 4.02
N LYS A 11 -12.17 -15.05 4.85
CA LYS A 11 -12.73 -14.38 6.03
C LYS A 11 -13.85 -13.40 5.63
N THR A 12 -13.60 -12.54 4.64
CA THR A 12 -14.62 -11.57 4.19
C THR A 12 -15.82 -12.25 3.54
N SER A 13 -15.63 -13.36 2.82
CA SER A 13 -16.72 -14.17 2.27
C SER A 13 -17.57 -14.80 3.37
N ASN A 14 -16.99 -15.21 4.49
CA ASN A 14 -17.76 -15.74 5.62
C ASN A 14 -18.66 -14.67 6.26
N GLU A 15 -18.20 -13.41 6.28
CA GLU A 15 -18.98 -12.26 6.77
C GLU A 15 -20.03 -11.79 5.74
N HIS A 16 -19.72 -11.91 4.45
CA HIS A 16 -20.57 -11.44 3.34
C HIS A 16 -20.64 -12.43 2.16
N PRO A 17 -21.32 -13.58 2.30
CA PRO A 17 -21.23 -14.70 1.36
C PRO A 17 -21.70 -14.41 -0.07
N GLN A 18 -22.58 -13.42 -0.26
CA GLN A 18 -23.13 -13.08 -1.57
C GLN A 18 -22.31 -12.04 -2.33
N LEU A 19 -21.31 -11.40 -1.69
CA LEU A 19 -20.56 -10.31 -2.29
C LEU A 19 -19.23 -10.75 -2.90
N ILE A 20 -18.69 -11.90 -2.48
CA ILE A 20 -17.31 -12.29 -2.79
C ILE A 20 -17.27 -13.71 -3.35
N ASN A 21 -16.84 -13.82 -4.60
CA ASN A 21 -16.31 -15.08 -5.12
C ASN A 21 -14.82 -15.16 -4.75
N VAL A 22 -14.45 -16.03 -3.81
CA VAL A 22 -13.07 -16.07 -3.24
C VAL A 22 -12.03 -16.30 -4.33
N ILE A 23 -12.24 -17.29 -5.21
CA ILE A 23 -11.29 -17.67 -6.26
C ILE A 23 -11.06 -16.49 -7.21
N SER A 24 -12.13 -15.93 -7.78
CA SER A 24 -12.04 -14.84 -8.76
C SER A 24 -11.44 -13.57 -8.13
N THR A 25 -11.79 -13.28 -6.88
CA THR A 25 -11.27 -12.09 -6.17
C THR A 25 -9.78 -12.23 -5.87
N VAL A 26 -9.31 -13.43 -5.50
CA VAL A 26 -7.88 -13.71 -5.30
C VAL A 26 -7.11 -13.51 -6.62
N ASP A 27 -7.60 -14.07 -7.72
CA ASP A 27 -6.94 -13.97 -9.03
C ASP A 27 -6.85 -12.52 -9.53
N LEU A 28 -7.96 -11.78 -9.45
CA LEU A 28 -8.00 -10.37 -9.85
C LEU A 28 -7.08 -9.51 -8.97
N THR A 29 -7.08 -9.73 -7.66
CA THR A 29 -6.23 -8.99 -6.72
C THR A 29 -4.75 -9.31 -6.95
N LEU A 30 -4.41 -10.58 -7.19
CA LEU A 30 -3.04 -10.97 -7.53
C LEU A 30 -2.58 -10.32 -8.83
N ASN A 31 -3.39 -10.38 -9.88
CA ASN A 31 -3.08 -9.77 -11.17
C ASN A 31 -2.85 -8.25 -11.01
N TRP A 32 -3.71 -7.57 -10.25
CA TRP A 32 -3.57 -6.15 -9.96
C TRP A 32 -2.26 -5.83 -9.21
N LEU A 33 -1.95 -6.58 -8.15
CA LEU A 33 -0.71 -6.41 -7.38
C LEU A 33 0.55 -6.64 -8.26
N LEU A 34 0.54 -7.66 -9.11
CA LEU A 34 1.65 -7.95 -10.02
C LEU A 34 1.80 -6.85 -11.08
N ASN A 35 0.71 -6.28 -11.58
CA ASN A 35 0.75 -5.16 -12.53
C ASN A 35 1.38 -3.90 -11.93
N ILE A 36 1.18 -3.66 -10.64
CA ILE A 36 1.74 -2.47 -9.96
C ILE A 36 3.19 -2.71 -9.53
N TYR A 37 3.48 -3.86 -8.90
CA TYR A 37 4.71 -4.07 -8.14
C TYR A 37 5.68 -5.11 -8.72
N ASP A 38 5.28 -5.85 -9.76
CA ASP A 38 6.11 -6.86 -10.43
C ASP A 38 6.02 -6.73 -11.96
N ILE A 39 6.35 -5.53 -12.46
CA ILE A 39 6.29 -5.18 -13.89
C ILE A 39 7.17 -6.13 -14.73
N ASN A 40 8.29 -6.59 -14.16
CA ASN A 40 9.23 -7.51 -14.80
C ASN A 40 8.81 -9.00 -14.71
N ARG A 41 7.63 -9.30 -14.14
CA ARG A 41 7.07 -10.66 -14.01
C ARG A 41 8.03 -11.66 -13.37
N THR A 42 8.71 -11.23 -12.31
CA THR A 42 9.61 -12.10 -11.54
C THR A 42 8.86 -13.11 -10.66
N GLY A 43 7.57 -12.89 -10.44
CA GLY A 43 6.74 -13.66 -9.50
C GLY A 43 6.90 -13.20 -8.05
N THR A 44 7.59 -12.08 -7.80
CA THR A 44 7.89 -11.61 -6.44
C THR A 44 7.40 -10.18 -6.22
N ILE A 45 6.83 -9.93 -5.04
CA ILE A 45 6.41 -8.60 -4.58
C ILE A 45 6.94 -8.40 -3.16
N ARG A 46 7.43 -7.19 -2.86
CA ARG A 46 7.83 -6.84 -1.49
C ARG A 46 6.62 -6.86 -0.56
N LEU A 47 6.77 -7.44 0.63
CA LEU A 47 5.69 -7.53 1.62
C LEU A 47 5.12 -6.14 1.98
N LEU A 48 5.98 -5.13 2.10
CA LEU A 48 5.58 -3.74 2.35
C LEU A 48 4.62 -3.23 1.27
N SER A 49 4.98 -3.41 -0.01
CA SER A 49 4.18 -2.96 -1.15
C SER A 49 2.78 -3.58 -1.13
N MET A 50 2.70 -4.89 -0.88
CA MET A 50 1.43 -5.59 -0.79
C MET A 50 0.57 -5.11 0.39
N LYS A 51 1.15 -4.95 1.59
CA LYS A 51 0.43 -4.43 2.76
C LYS A 51 -0.11 -3.02 2.52
N MET A 52 0.70 -2.14 1.92
CA MET A 52 0.29 -0.77 1.61
C MET A 52 -0.85 -0.72 0.59
N ALA A 53 -0.75 -1.48 -0.50
CA ALA A 53 -1.76 -1.51 -1.54
C ALA A 53 -3.13 -2.00 -1.02
N LEU A 54 -3.11 -3.08 -0.24
CA LEU A 54 -4.33 -3.62 0.37
C LEU A 54 -4.91 -2.66 1.40
N ALA A 55 -4.09 -1.97 2.21
CA ALA A 55 -4.58 -1.01 3.20
C ALA A 55 -5.12 0.28 2.58
N LEU A 56 -4.52 0.76 1.49
CA LEU A 56 -5.01 1.96 0.79
C LEU A 56 -6.40 1.73 0.19
N LEU A 57 -6.63 0.56 -0.41
CA LEU A 57 -7.90 0.22 -1.05
C LEU A 57 -8.90 -0.51 -0.14
N SER A 58 -8.54 -0.83 1.10
CA SER A 58 -9.47 -1.49 2.03
C SER A 58 -10.61 -0.56 2.45
N ARG A 59 -11.66 -1.16 3.01
CA ARG A 59 -12.64 -0.41 3.79
C ARG A 59 -12.04 -0.10 5.15
N GLY A 60 -12.05 1.17 5.55
CA GLY A 60 -11.53 1.63 6.84
C GLY A 60 -11.55 3.15 6.93
N TYR A 61 -11.52 3.68 8.16
CA TYR A 61 -11.46 5.12 8.34
C TYR A 61 -10.11 5.65 7.86
N ILE A 62 -10.11 6.84 7.27
CA ILE A 62 -8.90 7.44 6.70
C ILE A 62 -7.79 7.59 7.76
N GLU A 63 -8.17 7.93 8.99
CA GLU A 63 -7.24 8.05 10.12
C GLU A 63 -6.56 6.72 10.46
N GLU A 64 -7.32 5.62 10.52
CA GLU A 64 -6.78 4.29 10.81
C GLU A 64 -5.81 3.83 9.71
N LYS A 65 -6.16 4.13 8.44
CA LYS A 65 -5.28 3.87 7.30
C LYS A 65 -3.96 4.63 7.45
N TYR A 66 -3.99 5.91 7.80
CA TYR A 66 -2.76 6.69 8.00
C TYR A 66 -1.93 6.19 9.17
N ARG A 67 -2.55 5.85 10.31
CA ARG A 67 -1.84 5.25 11.46
C ARG A 67 -1.16 3.94 11.08
N TYR A 68 -1.86 3.06 10.35
CA TYR A 68 -1.29 1.81 9.87
C TYR A 68 -0.15 2.02 8.86
N LEU A 69 -0.32 2.89 7.87
CA LEU A 69 0.72 3.17 6.88
C LEU A 69 1.97 3.80 7.52
N PHE A 70 1.78 4.66 8.52
CA PHE A 70 2.87 5.22 9.31
C PHE A 70 3.63 4.12 10.06
N SER A 71 2.92 3.23 10.77
CA SER A 71 3.54 2.14 11.54
C SER A 71 4.26 1.11 10.66
N LEU A 72 3.89 0.97 9.38
CA LEU A 72 4.63 0.13 8.42
C LEU A 72 6.04 0.66 8.13
N GLY A 73 6.24 1.98 8.18
CA GLY A 73 7.55 2.59 7.92
C GLY A 73 8.31 2.99 9.18
N ALA A 74 7.62 3.24 10.28
CA ALA A 74 8.20 3.78 11.50
C ALA A 74 9.19 2.81 12.18
N CYS A 75 10.13 3.37 12.93
CA CYS A 75 10.93 2.63 13.92
C CYS A 75 10.66 3.17 15.32
N ILE A 76 11.03 2.39 16.33
CA ILE A 76 11.03 2.85 17.72
C ILE A 76 12.32 3.61 17.99
N ASN A 77 12.18 4.85 18.43
CA ASN A 77 13.25 5.69 18.95
C ASN A 77 12.79 6.35 20.25
N ASN A 78 13.52 6.16 21.35
CA ASN A 78 13.15 6.68 22.67
C ASN A 78 11.69 6.38 23.08
N ASN A 79 11.26 5.14 22.92
CA ASN A 79 9.89 4.66 23.19
C ASN A 79 8.79 5.39 22.39
N ARG A 80 9.13 6.01 21.25
CA ARG A 80 8.19 6.65 20.33
C ARG A 80 8.36 6.08 18.92
N GLU A 81 7.26 5.98 18.18
CA GLU A 81 7.32 5.68 16.75
C GLU A 81 7.81 6.93 15.99
N VAL A 82 8.87 6.76 15.22
CA VAL A 82 9.48 7.81 14.41
C VAL A 82 9.60 7.33 12.98
N LEU A 83 9.21 8.18 12.05
CA LEU A 83 9.35 7.96 10.61
C LEU A 83 10.34 8.98 10.06
N ASP A 84 11.57 8.54 9.79
CA ASP A 84 12.57 9.40 9.18
C ASP A 84 12.30 9.64 7.68
N ARG A 85 13.06 10.59 7.12
CA ARG A 85 12.94 11.02 5.73
C ARG A 85 13.11 9.87 4.73
N GLN A 86 14.04 8.96 4.98
CA GLN A 86 14.31 7.85 4.08
C GLN A 86 13.14 6.86 4.07
N ARG A 87 12.59 6.53 5.24
CA ARG A 87 11.44 5.64 5.39
C ARG A 87 10.17 6.26 4.79
N LEU A 88 9.94 7.55 5.01
CA LEU A 88 8.81 8.25 4.38
C LEU A 88 8.92 8.21 2.85
N SER A 89 10.11 8.43 2.30
CA SER A 89 10.37 8.31 0.87
C SER A 89 10.03 6.92 0.33
N VAL A 90 10.42 5.85 1.03
CA VAL A 90 10.06 4.47 0.66
C VAL A 90 8.55 4.27 0.63
N LEU A 91 7.81 4.77 1.63
CA LEU A 91 6.35 4.69 1.66
C LEU A 91 5.72 5.43 0.48
N PHE A 92 6.13 6.67 0.20
CA PHE A 92 5.60 7.42 -0.93
C PHE A 92 5.92 6.76 -2.28
N GLN A 93 7.12 6.19 -2.43
CA GLN A 93 7.48 5.41 -3.61
C GLN A 93 6.58 4.18 -3.80
N GLN A 94 6.09 3.57 -2.71
CA GLN A 94 5.15 2.44 -2.81
C GLN A 94 3.72 2.89 -3.10
N ALA A 95 3.32 4.07 -2.64
CA ALA A 95 1.99 4.61 -2.87
C ALA A 95 1.84 5.16 -4.30
N ILE A 96 2.82 5.91 -4.80
CA ILE A 96 2.73 6.63 -6.08
C ILE A 96 2.62 5.72 -7.31
N VAL A 97 3.08 4.47 -7.19
CA VAL A 97 2.96 3.49 -8.27
C VAL A 97 1.51 3.06 -8.53
N ILE A 98 0.60 3.19 -7.55
CA ILE A 98 -0.82 2.87 -7.71
C ILE A 98 -1.49 3.84 -8.71
N PRO A 99 -1.51 5.18 -8.49
CA PRO A 99 -2.07 6.10 -9.47
C PRO A 99 -1.26 6.12 -10.77
N LYS A 100 0.05 5.82 -10.74
CA LYS A 100 0.84 5.65 -11.96
C LYS A 100 0.34 4.51 -12.84
N GLN A 101 -0.03 3.38 -12.25
CA GLN A 101 -0.60 2.26 -13.00
C GLN A 101 -1.95 2.61 -13.63
N LEU A 102 -2.67 3.58 -13.06
CA LEU A 102 -3.94 4.09 -13.58
C LEU A 102 -3.77 5.22 -14.61
N GLY A 103 -2.54 5.67 -14.88
CA GLY A 103 -2.29 6.82 -15.77
C GLY A 103 -2.52 8.18 -15.11
N GLU A 104 -2.76 8.22 -13.81
CA GLU A 104 -3.19 9.42 -13.07
C GLU A 104 -2.04 10.14 -12.33
N VAL A 105 -0.80 9.66 -12.46
CA VAL A 105 0.34 10.16 -11.65
C VAL A 105 0.58 11.67 -11.76
N ALA A 106 0.21 12.30 -12.88
CA ALA A 106 0.34 13.75 -13.06
C ALA A 106 -0.49 14.54 -12.05
N ALA A 107 -1.67 14.04 -11.67
CA ALA A 107 -2.52 14.64 -10.65
C ALA A 107 -1.94 14.52 -9.22
N PHE A 108 -0.93 13.66 -9.03
CA PHE A 108 -0.27 13.39 -7.75
C PHE A 108 1.14 14.01 -7.66
N GLY A 109 1.47 14.98 -8.51
CA GLY A 109 2.77 15.64 -8.52
C GLY A 109 3.87 14.93 -9.33
N GLY A 110 3.49 13.92 -10.12
CA GLY A 110 4.43 13.15 -10.94
C GLY A 110 5.06 11.97 -10.21
N SER A 111 6.00 11.29 -10.87
CA SER A 111 6.62 10.06 -10.33
C SER A 111 7.68 10.31 -9.26
N SER A 112 8.21 11.53 -9.16
CA SER A 112 9.18 11.87 -8.12
C SER A 112 8.47 12.17 -6.82
N VAL A 113 8.87 11.50 -5.74
CA VAL A 113 8.29 11.70 -4.41
C VAL A 113 9.09 12.70 -3.56
N GLU A 114 10.28 13.09 -4.02
CA GLU A 114 11.22 13.92 -3.26
C GLU A 114 10.63 15.28 -2.85
N PRO A 115 9.88 16.00 -3.72
CA PRO A 115 9.25 17.26 -3.32
C PRO A 115 8.23 17.07 -2.19
N SER A 116 7.43 15.99 -2.24
CA SER A 116 6.44 15.68 -1.20
C SER A 116 7.10 15.29 0.12
N VAL A 117 8.22 14.55 0.08
CA VAL A 117 9.01 14.23 1.26
C VAL A 117 9.62 15.49 1.86
N GLN A 118 10.20 16.36 1.03
CA GLN A 118 10.79 17.63 1.45
C GLN A 118 9.75 18.51 2.14
N SER A 119 8.61 18.72 1.48
CA SER A 119 7.49 19.49 2.03
C SER A 119 7.03 18.93 3.38
N CYS A 120 6.89 17.60 3.51
CA CYS A 120 6.45 16.98 4.77
C CYS A 120 7.36 17.33 5.96
N PHE A 121 8.69 17.39 5.76
CA PHE A 121 9.64 17.71 6.83
C PHE A 121 9.84 19.22 7.04
N GLU A 122 9.44 20.07 6.09
CA GLU A 122 9.40 21.51 6.31
C GLU A 122 8.29 21.89 7.29
N TYR A 123 7.15 21.20 7.26
CA TYR A 123 6.02 21.42 8.17
C TYR A 123 6.18 20.80 9.58
N VAL A 124 7.27 20.07 9.83
CA VAL A 124 7.57 19.43 11.13
C VAL A 124 8.54 20.26 11.97
N ASN A 125 9.15 21.30 11.38
CA ASN A 125 9.94 22.31 12.09
C ASN A 125 9.05 23.37 12.74
#